data_AF-A0A7Y2DYC1-F1
#
_entry.id   AF-A0A7Y2DYC1-F1
#
_cell.length_a   1.000
_cell.length_b   1.000
_cell.length_c   1.000
_cell.angle_alpha   90.00
_cell.angle_beta   90.00
_cell.angle_gamma   90.00
#
_symmetry.space_group_name_H-M   'P 1'
#
loop_
_entity.id
_entity.type
_entity.pdbx_description
1 polymer ?
#
loop_
_entity_poly.entity_id
_entity_poly.type
_entity_poly.pdbx_seq_one_letter_code
_entity_poly.pdbx_strand_id
1 'polypeptide(L)'
;MLQLPHKIAVVLFVLFLAHFAYYYPSLPEYIASNFRGDGQPQAWMSRSTFILFESGLLLIIAFMMFGLPRLIKNIPPTLVNMPNRHYWLAPERQEKTRAILHREMGWILVGMITFFIAVNHLVFEANLAEPQRLSGWFMVVFIAFLLFVVIWGIRFLIIFRKPK
;
A
#
# COMPACT_ATOMS: atom_id res chain seq x y z
N MET A 1 -13.13 -17.35 7.48
CA MET A 1 -11.65 -17.44 7.33
C MET A 1 -11.15 -16.26 6.51
N LEU A 2 -10.03 -15.64 6.88
CA LEU A 2 -9.39 -14.58 6.08
C LEU A 2 -8.97 -15.13 4.71
N GLN A 3 -9.28 -14.40 3.64
CA GLN A 3 -8.84 -14.75 2.29
C GLN A 3 -7.32 -14.62 2.18
N LEU A 4 -6.69 -15.44 1.31
CA LEU A 4 -5.23 -15.50 1.11
C LEU A 4 -4.53 -14.12 1.07
N PRO A 5 -4.96 -13.13 0.25
CA PRO A 5 -4.24 -11.86 0.18
C PRO A 5 -4.23 -11.09 1.50
N HIS A 6 -5.22 -11.26 2.38
CA HIS A 6 -5.21 -10.62 3.69
C HIS A 6 -4.21 -11.28 4.64
N LYS A 7 -4.05 -12.61 4.55
CA LYS A 7 -3.01 -13.31 5.32
C LYS A 7 -1.63 -12.80 4.90
N ILE A 8 -1.40 -12.65 3.58
CA ILE A 8 -0.17 -12.08 3.05
C ILE A 8 0.01 -10.64 3.53
N ALA A 9 -1.03 -9.80 3.45
CA ALA A 9 -0.98 -8.41 3.91
C ALA A 9 -0.65 -8.31 5.41
N VAL A 10 -1.21 -9.19 6.25
CA VAL A 10 -0.88 -9.25 7.69
C VAL A 10 0.59 -9.60 7.90
N VAL A 11 1.10 -10.63 7.20
CA VAL A 11 2.52 -11.00 7.29
C VAL A 11 3.41 -9.84 6.85
N LEU A 12 3.10 -9.21 5.71
CA LEU A 12 3.84 -8.03 5.22
C LEU A 12 3.75 -6.86 6.20
N PHE A 13 2.60 -6.62 6.83
CA PHE A 13 2.44 -5.57 7.83
C PHE A 13 3.34 -5.80 9.05
N VAL A 14 3.39 -7.05 9.55
CA VAL A 14 4.30 -7.43 10.64
C VAL A 14 5.75 -7.29 10.21
N LEU A 15 6.10 -7.69 8.99
CA LEU A 15 7.43 -7.50 8.43
C LEU A 15 7.79 -6.01 8.30
N PHE A 16 6.84 -5.15 7.93
CA PHE A 16 7.07 -3.72 7.87
C PHE A 16 7.36 -3.12 9.25
N LEU A 17 6.60 -3.51 10.27
CA LEU A 17 6.85 -3.12 11.66
C LEU A 17 8.23 -3.60 12.14
N ALA A 18 8.59 -4.85 11.86
CA ALA A 18 9.88 -5.41 12.23
C ALA A 18 11.05 -4.72 11.51
N HIS A 19 10.90 -4.45 10.21
CA HIS A 19 11.86 -3.70 9.40
C HIS A 19 12.06 -2.30 9.97
N PHE A 20 10.98 -1.57 10.25
CA PHE A 20 11.04 -0.24 10.84
C PHE A 20 11.73 -0.27 12.22
N ALA A 21 11.33 -1.18 13.11
CA ALA A 21 11.92 -1.32 14.43
C ALA A 21 13.41 -1.67 14.39
N TYR A 22 13.86 -2.43 13.39
CA TYR A 22 15.25 -2.83 13.22
C TYR A 22 16.14 -1.67 12.76
N TYR A 23 15.72 -0.91 11.75
CA TYR A 23 16.54 0.17 11.17
C TYR A 23 16.47 1.47 11.97
N TYR A 24 15.35 1.71 12.65
CA TYR A 24 15.08 2.97 13.33
C TYR A 24 16.20 3.45 14.27
N PRO A 25 16.81 2.60 15.13
CA PRO A 25 17.87 3.03 16.05
C PRO A 25 19.14 3.52 15.35
N SER A 26 19.40 3.04 14.13
CA SER A 26 20.59 3.39 13.35
C SER A 26 20.43 4.69 12.56
N LEU A 27 19.21 5.23 12.45
CA LEU A 27 18.96 6.43 11.64
C LEU A 27 19.55 7.70 12.30
N PRO A 28 20.15 8.59 11.49
CA PRO A 28 20.67 9.87 11.96
C PRO A 28 19.54 10.77 12.50
N GLU A 29 19.92 11.83 13.22
CA GLU A 29 18.97 12.82 13.75
C GLU A 29 18.19 13.55 12.63
N TYR A 30 18.84 13.77 11.49
CA TYR A 30 18.24 14.36 10.29
C TYR A 30 18.24 13.37 9.14
N ILE A 31 17.05 13.07 8.62
CA ILE A 31 16.81 12.09 7.59
C ILE A 31 16.53 12.82 6.28
N ALA A 32 17.34 12.54 5.27
CA ALA A 32 17.04 12.88 3.88
C ALA A 32 15.74 12.18 3.48
N SER A 33 14.70 12.98 3.23
CA SER A 33 13.34 12.51 2.99
C SER A 33 12.81 12.91 1.61
N ASN A 34 13.51 13.82 0.94
CA ASN A 34 13.27 14.17 -0.45
C ASN A 34 14.58 14.06 -1.23
N PHE A 35 14.51 13.47 -2.42
CA PHE A 35 15.65 13.24 -3.28
C PHE A 35 15.34 13.77 -4.68
N ARG A 36 16.36 14.35 -5.32
CA ARG A 36 16.32 14.78 -6.72
C ARG A 36 16.31 13.56 -7.64
N GLY A 37 16.02 13.79 -8.93
CA GLY A 37 16.01 12.72 -9.94
C GLY A 37 17.34 11.99 -10.14
N ASP A 38 18.46 12.58 -9.70
CA ASP A 38 19.79 11.97 -9.71
C ASP A 38 20.11 11.22 -8.39
N GLY A 39 19.18 11.17 -7.44
CA GLY A 39 19.30 10.51 -6.14
C GLY A 39 19.97 11.36 -5.06
N GLN A 40 20.36 12.60 -5.34
CA GLN A 40 20.93 13.50 -4.33
C GLN A 40 19.85 13.97 -3.36
N PRO A 41 20.11 14.07 -2.05
CA PRO A 41 19.15 14.59 -1.10
C PRO A 41 18.85 16.06 -1.39
N GLN A 42 17.56 16.42 -1.33
CA GLN A 42 17.05 17.77 -1.57
C GLN A 42 16.48 18.40 -0.30
N ALA A 43 15.86 17.60 0.56
CA ALA A 43 15.30 18.07 1.83
C ALA A 43 15.45 17.00 2.92
N TRP A 44 15.64 17.49 4.14
CA TRP A 44 15.76 16.68 5.35
C TRP A 44 14.61 17.01 6.29
N MET A 45 14.27 16.05 7.13
CA MET A 45 13.39 16.25 8.27
C MET A 45 14.03 15.63 9.51
N SER A 46 13.59 16.06 10.70
CA SER A 46 14.04 15.39 11.92
C SER A 46 13.55 13.95 11.95
N ARG A 47 14.31 13.10 12.66
CA ARG A 47 13.94 11.70 12.90
C ARG A 47 12.56 11.59 13.54
N SER A 48 12.18 12.50 14.45
CA SER A 48 10.86 12.51 15.07
C SER A 48 9.72 12.81 14.08
N THR A 49 9.90 13.78 13.18
CA THR A 49 8.93 14.08 12.13
C THR A 49 8.78 12.92 11.16
N PHE A 50 9.89 12.27 10.80
CA PHE A 50 9.87 11.08 9.95
C PHE A 50 9.08 9.92 10.59
N ILE A 51 9.29 9.62 11.88
CA ILE A 51 8.51 8.61 12.61
C ILE A 51 7.02 8.95 12.62
N LEU A 52 6.68 10.21 12.86
CA LEU A 52 5.27 10.62 12.94
C LEU A 52 4.59 10.37 11.59
N PHE A 53 5.27 10.68 10.50
CA PHE A 53 4.80 10.41 9.15
C PHE A 53 4.62 8.91 8.88
N GLU A 54 5.65 8.10 9.14
CA GLU A 54 5.61 6.64 8.95
C GLU A 54 4.55 5.96 9.84
N SER A 55 4.40 6.43 11.08
CA SER A 55 3.34 5.96 11.99
C SER A 55 1.96 6.27 11.44
N GLY A 56 1.76 7.46 10.88
CA GLY A 56 0.51 7.83 10.21
C GLY A 56 0.19 6.91 9.03
N LEU A 57 1.19 6.58 8.20
CA LEU A 57 1.03 5.63 7.10
C LEU A 57 0.67 4.23 7.61
N LEU A 58 1.35 3.73 8.65
CA LEU A 58 1.05 2.44 9.27
C LEU A 58 -0.38 2.39 9.83
N LEU A 59 -0.86 3.47 10.44
CA LEU A 59 -2.24 3.58 10.94
C LEU A 59 -3.25 3.55 9.78
N ILE A 60 -2.98 4.23 8.67
CA ILE A 60 -3.82 4.20 7.48
C ILE A 60 -3.90 2.77 6.92
N ILE A 61 -2.76 2.07 6.80
CA ILE A 61 -2.72 0.69 6.32
C ILE A 61 -3.50 -0.25 7.25
N ALA A 62 -3.27 -0.14 8.57
CA ALA A 62 -4.01 -0.92 9.56
C ALA A 62 -5.52 -0.64 9.50
N PHE A 63 -5.91 0.61 9.31
CA PHE A 63 -7.30 1.00 9.11
C PHE A 63 -7.88 0.42 7.82
N MET A 64 -7.17 0.48 6.69
CA MET A 64 -7.63 -0.12 5.44
C MET A 64 -7.78 -1.65 5.55
N MET A 65 -6.92 -2.31 6.33
CA MET A 65 -6.96 -3.76 6.52
C MET A 65 -8.06 -4.22 7.49
N PHE A 66 -8.26 -3.50 8.60
CA PHE A 66 -9.16 -3.94 9.67
C PHE A 66 -10.41 -3.07 9.83
N GLY A 67 -10.31 -1.75 9.64
CA GLY A 67 -11.41 -0.81 9.81
C GLY A 67 -12.33 -0.75 8.60
N LEU A 68 -11.74 -0.57 7.42
CA LEU A 68 -12.47 -0.31 6.18
C LEU A 68 -13.44 -1.44 5.80
N PRO A 69 -13.11 -2.75 5.88
CA PRO A 69 -14.06 -3.83 5.59
C PRO A 69 -15.30 -3.83 6.52
N ARG A 70 -15.16 -3.33 7.75
CA ARG A 70 -16.28 -3.20 8.70
C ARG A 70 -17.19 -2.03 8.33
N LEU A 71 -16.62 -0.91 7.90
CA LEU A 71 -17.38 0.26 7.43
C LEU A 71 -18.12 -0.03 6.13
N ILE A 72 -17.47 -0.72 5.18
CA ILE A 72 -18.06 -1.03 3.87
C ILE A 72 -19.21 -2.04 3.96
N LYS A 73 -19.35 -2.79 5.07
CA LYS A 73 -20.41 -3.80 5.24
C LYS A 73 -21.81 -3.25 4.99
N ASN A 74 -22.03 -1.96 5.29
CA ASN A 74 -23.35 -1.31 5.20
C ASN A 74 -23.36 -0.12 4.21
N ILE A 75 -22.36 0.02 3.34
CA ILE A 75 -22.34 1.13 2.39
C ILE A 75 -23.45 0.94 1.34
N PRO A 76 -24.30 1.97 1.11
CA PRO A 76 -25.30 1.95 0.07
C PRO A 76 -24.70 1.66 -1.31
N PRO A 77 -25.35 0.85 -2.16
CA PRO A 77 -24.91 0.58 -3.52
C PRO A 77 -24.66 1.84 -4.38
N THR A 78 -25.31 2.95 -4.04
CA THR A 78 -25.17 4.25 -4.72
C THR A 78 -23.80 4.90 -4.51
N LEU A 79 -23.11 4.61 -3.41
CA LEU A 79 -21.79 5.15 -3.07
C LEU A 79 -20.64 4.28 -3.61
N VAL A 80 -20.93 3.08 -4.11
CA VAL A 80 -19.91 2.21 -4.69
C VAL A 80 -19.70 2.59 -6.16
N ASN A 81 -18.55 3.19 -6.45
CA ASN A 81 -18.14 3.46 -7.82
C ASN A 81 -17.60 2.19 -8.47
N MET A 82 -18.41 1.50 -9.28
CA MET A 82 -18.00 0.32 -10.03
C MET A 82 -18.78 0.17 -11.35
N PRO A 83 -18.17 -0.44 -12.38
CA PRO A 83 -18.88 -0.74 -13.63
C PRO A 83 -20.10 -1.63 -13.38
N ASN A 84 -21.21 -1.36 -14.06
CA ASN A 84 -22.44 -2.17 -13.99
C ASN A 84 -22.97 -2.39 -12.56
N ARG A 85 -22.85 -1.39 -11.67
CA ARG A 85 -23.20 -1.51 -10.25
C ARG A 85 -24.59 -2.12 -9.98
N HIS A 86 -25.61 -1.80 -10.79
CA HIS A 86 -26.96 -2.36 -10.63
C HIS A 86 -26.99 -3.89 -10.81
N TYR A 87 -26.16 -4.42 -11.71
CA TYR A 87 -26.05 -5.86 -11.93
C TYR A 87 -25.32 -6.57 -10.78
N TRP A 88 -24.19 -5.99 -10.34
CA TRP A 88 -23.32 -6.61 -9.34
C TRP A 88 -23.84 -6.44 -7.90
N LEU A 89 -24.55 -5.36 -7.62
CA LEU A 89 -25.11 -5.07 -6.29
C LEU A 89 -26.56 -5.52 -6.16
N ALA A 90 -27.08 -6.26 -7.14
CA ALA A 90 -28.38 -6.93 -7.03
C ALA A 90 -28.35 -7.92 -5.84
N PRO A 91 -29.45 -8.07 -5.07
CA PRO A 91 -29.48 -8.89 -3.85
C PRO A 91 -28.97 -10.32 -4.07
N GLU A 92 -29.25 -10.91 -5.23
CA GLU A 92 -28.87 -12.28 -5.59
C GLU A 92 -27.35 -12.46 -5.78
N ARG A 93 -26.62 -11.37 -6.03
CA ARG A 93 -25.17 -11.37 -6.30
C ARG A 93 -24.35 -10.62 -5.26
N GLN A 94 -25.00 -9.93 -4.32
CA GLN A 94 -24.36 -9.04 -3.37
C GLN A 94 -23.25 -9.73 -2.58
N GLU A 95 -23.48 -10.97 -2.10
CA GLU A 95 -22.47 -11.74 -1.37
C GLU A 95 -21.25 -12.06 -2.23
N LYS A 96 -21.47 -12.54 -3.46
CA LYS A 96 -20.40 -12.84 -4.42
C LYS A 96 -19.60 -11.59 -4.77
N THR A 97 -20.28 -10.47 -5.03
CA THR A 97 -19.65 -9.17 -5.32
C THR A 97 -18.80 -8.70 -4.14
N ARG A 98 -19.31 -8.81 -2.92
CA ARG A 98 -18.56 -8.46 -1.71
C ARG A 98 -17.33 -9.35 -1.53
N ALA A 99 -17.44 -10.65 -1.79
CA ALA A 99 -16.30 -11.57 -1.71
C ALA A 99 -15.19 -11.22 -2.71
N ILE A 100 -15.57 -10.80 -3.93
CA ILE A 100 -14.64 -10.31 -4.96
C ILE A 100 -14.00 -8.99 -4.52
N LEU A 101 -14.80 -8.00 -4.12
CA LEU A 101 -14.29 -6.69 -3.65
C LEU A 101 -13.30 -6.86 -2.50
N HIS A 102 -13.66 -7.67 -1.52
CA HIS A 102 -12.78 -8.00 -0.39
C HIS A 102 -11.45 -8.58 -0.90
N ARG A 103 -11.49 -9.56 -1.81
CA ARG A 103 -10.27 -10.16 -2.38
C ARG A 103 -9.40 -9.15 -3.11
N GLU A 104 -9.99 -8.30 -3.95
CA GLU A 104 -9.25 -7.29 -4.71
C GLU A 104 -8.67 -6.20 -3.79
N MET A 105 -9.39 -5.81 -2.74
CA MET A 105 -8.86 -4.95 -1.66
C MET A 105 -7.65 -5.57 -0.96
N GLY A 106 -7.68 -6.89 -0.74
CA GLY A 106 -6.52 -7.59 -0.19
C GLY A 106 -5.29 -7.49 -1.09
N TRP A 107 -5.46 -7.64 -2.41
CA TRP A 107 -4.34 -7.58 -3.35
C TRP A 107 -3.72 -6.19 -3.45
N ILE A 108 -4.54 -5.13 -3.50
CA ILE A 108 -4.00 -3.76 -3.52
C ILE A 108 -3.24 -3.46 -2.22
N LEU A 109 -3.72 -3.95 -1.06
CA LEU A 109 -3.00 -3.83 0.22
C LEU A 109 -1.65 -4.55 0.19
N VAL A 110 -1.59 -5.77 -0.36
CA VAL A 110 -0.32 -6.51 -0.54
C VAL A 110 0.67 -5.68 -1.36
N GLY A 111 0.24 -5.13 -2.49
CA GLY A 111 1.09 -4.31 -3.34
C GLY A 111 1.56 -3.02 -2.67
N MET A 112 0.65 -2.30 -1.99
CA MET A 112 0.99 -1.07 -1.27
C MET A 112 2.00 -1.29 -0.14
N ILE A 113 1.78 -2.31 0.71
CA ILE A 113 2.70 -2.60 1.82
C ILE A 113 4.07 -3.04 1.28
N THR A 114 4.09 -3.88 0.24
CA THR A 114 5.35 -4.31 -0.40
C THR A 114 6.12 -3.11 -0.95
N PHE A 115 5.43 -2.20 -1.64
CA PHE A 115 6.02 -0.97 -2.15
C PHE A 115 6.58 -0.09 -1.03
N PHE A 116 5.83 0.10 0.06
CA PHE A 116 6.30 0.91 1.18
C PHE A 116 7.49 0.31 1.92
N ILE A 117 7.54 -1.02 2.11
CA ILE A 117 8.72 -1.70 2.67
C ILE A 117 9.93 -1.46 1.77
N ALA A 118 9.79 -1.66 0.46
CA ALA A 118 10.89 -1.50 -0.49
C ALA A 118 11.40 -0.05 -0.54
N VAL A 119 10.50 0.94 -0.60
CA VAL A 119 10.89 2.35 -0.59
C VAL A 119 11.53 2.75 0.74
N ASN A 120 10.95 2.37 1.88
CA ASN A 120 11.54 2.65 3.19
C ASN A 120 12.93 2.04 3.32
N HIS A 121 13.12 0.80 2.84
CA HIS A 121 14.42 0.16 2.83
C HIS A 121 15.46 0.97 2.04
N LEU A 122 15.11 1.43 0.84
CA LEU A 122 16.01 2.26 0.01
C LEU A 122 16.29 3.63 0.66
N VAL A 123 15.30 4.22 1.33
CA VAL A 123 15.48 5.48 2.07
C VAL A 123 16.39 5.27 3.28
N PHE A 124 16.27 4.16 4.00
CA PHE A 124 17.14 3.83 5.12
C PHE A 124 18.58 3.58 4.66
N GLU A 125 18.77 2.78 3.60
CA GLU A 125 20.10 2.59 3.01
C GLU A 125 20.72 3.92 2.57
N ALA A 126 19.95 4.78 1.90
CA ALA A 126 20.43 6.09 1.47
C ALA A 126 20.87 6.99 2.64
N ASN A 127 20.20 6.89 3.79
CA ASN A 127 20.50 7.69 4.98
C ASN A 127 21.64 7.11 5.84
N LEU A 128 21.93 5.82 5.69
CA LEU A 128 23.04 5.12 6.36
C LEU A 128 24.33 5.11 5.52
N ALA A 129 24.25 5.51 4.25
CA ALA A 129 25.39 5.59 3.34
C ALA A 129 26.15 6.92 3.43
N GLU A 130 27.45 6.85 3.15
CA GLU A 130 28.32 8.03 2.95
C GLU A 130 28.92 7.98 1.53
N PRO A 131 28.59 8.93 0.63
CA PRO A 131 27.63 10.03 0.79
C PRO A 131 26.16 9.54 0.74
N GLN A 132 25.26 10.33 1.34
CA GLN A 132 23.82 10.09 1.26
C GLN A 132 23.36 10.13 -0.20
N ARG A 133 22.80 9.02 -0.70
CA ARG A 133 22.30 8.94 -2.08
C ARG A 133 21.22 7.87 -2.22
N LEU A 134 20.09 8.25 -2.80
CA LEU A 134 19.04 7.30 -3.13
C LEU A 134 19.46 6.42 -4.32
N SER A 135 19.30 5.11 -4.15
CA SER A 135 19.62 4.13 -5.18
C SER A 135 18.70 4.25 -6.39
N GLY A 136 19.26 4.00 -7.59
CA GLY A 136 18.48 3.92 -8.83
C GLY A 136 17.42 2.80 -8.82
N TRP A 137 17.55 1.82 -7.91
CA TRP A 137 16.53 0.81 -7.65
C TRP A 137 15.17 1.41 -7.27
N PHE A 138 15.13 2.64 -6.73
CA PHE A 138 13.89 3.34 -6.47
C PHE A 138 13.00 3.44 -7.71
N MET A 139 13.58 3.80 -8.87
CA MET A 139 12.82 3.91 -10.12
C MET A 139 12.25 2.55 -10.55
N VAL A 140 13.02 1.47 -10.36
CA VAL A 140 12.55 0.11 -10.67
C VAL A 140 11.37 -0.27 -9.79
N VAL A 141 11.48 -0.07 -8.47
CA VAL A 141 10.41 -0.34 -7.50
C VAL A 141 9.18 0.51 -7.79
N PHE A 142 9.37 1.78 -8.12
CA PHE A 142 8.30 2.71 -8.46
C PHE A 142 7.56 2.31 -9.73
N ILE A 143 8.29 2.03 -10.82
CA ILE A 143 7.70 1.57 -12.09
C ILE A 143 6.99 0.23 -11.89
N ALA A 144 7.59 -0.71 -11.16
CA ALA A 144 6.97 -2.00 -10.86
C ALA A 144 5.64 -1.83 -10.10
N PHE A 145 5.60 -0.91 -9.13
CA PHE A 145 4.36 -0.60 -8.41
C PHE A 145 3.31 0.05 -9.31
N LEU A 146 3.69 1.00 -10.17
CA LEU A 146 2.76 1.60 -11.13
C LEU A 146 2.18 0.57 -12.10
N LEU A 147 3.02 -0.32 -12.65
CA LEU A 147 2.58 -1.42 -13.50
C LEU A 147 1.63 -2.36 -12.74
N PHE A 148 1.94 -2.69 -11.49
CA PHE A 148 1.05 -3.47 -10.63
C PHE A 148 -0.31 -2.80 -10.47
N VAL A 149 -0.36 -1.50 -10.18
CA VAL A 149 -1.62 -0.74 -10.03
C VAL A 149 -2.43 -0.73 -11.32
N VAL A 150 -1.77 -0.54 -12.48
CA VAL A 150 -2.43 -0.57 -13.79
C VAL A 150 -3.00 -1.95 -14.09
N ILE A 151 -2.21 -3.01 -13.91
CA ILE A 151 -2.64 -4.39 -14.13
C ILE A 151 -3.81 -4.75 -13.19
N TRP A 152 -3.70 -4.39 -11.91
CA TRP A 152 -4.75 -4.59 -10.92
C TRP A 152 -6.03 -3.83 -11.32
N GLY A 153 -5.92 -2.58 -11.76
CA GLY A 153 -7.06 -1.76 -12.21
C GLY A 153 -7.74 -2.33 -13.45
N ILE A 154 -6.97 -2.74 -14.47
CA ILE A 154 -7.50 -3.40 -15.66
C ILE A 154 -8.21 -4.71 -15.27
N ARG A 155 -7.60 -5.53 -14.42
CA ARG A 155 -8.19 -6.78 -13.92
C ARG A 155 -9.50 -6.50 -13.17
N PHE A 156 -9.53 -5.48 -12.32
CA PHE A 156 -10.72 -5.06 -11.58
C PHE A 156 -11.85 -4.67 -12.54
N LEU A 157 -11.55 -3.85 -13.55
CA LEU A 157 -12.52 -3.46 -14.57
C LEU A 157 -13.04 -4.66 -15.34
N ILE A 158 -12.18 -5.60 -15.73
CA ILE A 158 -12.55 -6.83 -16.45
C ILE A 158 -13.49 -7.70 -15.60
N ILE A 159 -13.17 -7.91 -14.32
CA ILE A 159 -13.98 -8.72 -13.40
C ILE A 159 -15.40 -8.18 -13.29
N PHE A 160 -15.56 -6.84 -13.26
CA PHE A 160 -16.86 -6.18 -13.10
C PHE A 160 -17.55 -5.80 -14.42
N ARG A 161 -17.11 -6.36 -15.56
CA ARG A 161 -17.88 -6.27 -16.82
C ARG A 161 -19.16 -7.11 -16.69
N LYS A 162 -20.25 -6.65 -17.29
CA LYS A 162 -21.49 -7.43 -17.38
C LYS A 162 -21.18 -8.75 -18.12
N PRO A 163 -21.46 -9.93 -17.55
CA PRO A 163 -21.31 -11.19 -18.27
C PRO A 163 -22.18 -11.18 -19.52
N LYS A 164 -21.69 -11.77 -20.61
CA LYS A 164 -22.50 -11.98 -21.82
C LYS A 164 -23.59 -13.01 -21.54
#